data_AF-A0A532TJD3-F1
#
_entry.id   AF-A0A532TJD3-F1
#
_cell.length_a   1.000
_cell.length_b   1.000
_cell.length_c   1.000
_cell.angle_alpha   90.00
_cell.angle_beta   90.00
_cell.angle_gamma   90.00
#
_symmetry.space_group_name_H-M   'P 1'
#
loop_
_entity.id
_entity.type
_entity.pdbx_description
1 polymer ?
#
loop_
_entity_poly.entity_id
_entity_poly.type
_entity_poly.pdbx_seq_one_letter_code
_entity_poly.pdbx_strand_id
1 'polypeptide(L)'
;MPKPLTPLLTVDAVILVNNKRDLVLIRRKNPPFMRDLALPGGFVDIGETVEEACIREAFEETNINVNIINVIGVFSDPKRDPRGHTVSIAFLCKPKTKKEKPKAKDDAAELELVPLT
;
A
#
# COMPACT_ATOMS: atom_id res chain seq x y z
N MET A 1 -26.12 -12.09 18.92
CA MET A 1 -26.01 -12.35 17.46
C MET A 1 -24.60 -12.85 17.17
N PRO A 2 -24.41 -13.91 16.35
CA PRO A 2 -23.07 -14.32 15.94
C PRO A 2 -22.41 -13.21 15.11
N LYS A 3 -21.08 -13.10 15.18
CA LYS A 3 -20.34 -12.17 14.32
C LYS A 3 -20.50 -12.60 12.86
N PRO A 4 -20.79 -11.68 11.92
CA PRO A 4 -20.85 -12.02 10.51
C PRO A 4 -19.47 -12.42 9.99
N LEU A 5 -19.45 -13.31 8.99
CA LEU A 5 -18.25 -13.54 8.17
C LEU A 5 -18.16 -12.38 7.17
N THR A 6 -17.07 -11.61 7.25
CA THR A 6 -16.85 -10.42 6.41
C THR A 6 -15.66 -10.62 5.47
N PRO A 7 -15.56 -9.86 4.37
CA PRO A 7 -14.38 -9.84 3.52
C PRO A 7 -13.11 -9.50 4.30
N LEU A 8 -11.95 -9.90 3.77
CA LEU A 8 -10.66 -9.42 4.26
C LEU A 8 -10.51 -7.92 3.94
N LEU A 9 -9.81 -7.18 4.79
CA LEU A 9 -9.61 -5.75 4.64
C LEU A 9 -8.13 -5.44 4.43
N THR A 10 -7.83 -4.72 3.35
CA THR A 10 -6.48 -4.27 3.01
C THR A 10 -6.45 -2.78 2.70
N VAL A 11 -5.25 -2.23 2.63
CA VAL A 11 -4.98 -0.86 2.21
C VAL A 11 -3.84 -0.83 1.20
N ASP A 12 -3.89 0.12 0.27
CA ASP A 12 -2.84 0.38 -0.71
C ASP A 12 -2.43 1.86 -0.63
N ALA A 13 -1.13 2.13 -0.57
CA ALA A 13 -0.56 3.48 -0.53
C ALA A 13 -0.05 3.89 -1.92
N VAL A 14 -0.75 4.83 -2.56
CA VAL A 14 -0.27 5.49 -3.78
C VAL A 14 0.63 6.66 -3.36
N ILE A 15 1.94 6.40 -3.28
CA ILE A 15 2.91 7.38 -2.77
C ILE A 15 3.52 8.15 -3.94
N LEU A 16 3.24 9.45 -4.02
CA LEU A 16 3.81 10.34 -5.03
C LEU A 16 5.03 11.09 -4.50
N VAL A 17 6.15 10.98 -5.21
CA VAL A 17 7.43 11.64 -4.88
C VAL A 17 7.90 12.57 -6.01
N ASN A 18 9.03 13.25 -5.81
CA ASN A 18 9.64 14.13 -6.81
C ASN A 18 8.67 15.14 -7.44
N ASN A 19 7.93 15.87 -6.60
CA ASN A 19 6.87 16.80 -6.99
C ASN A 19 5.75 16.14 -7.81
N LYS A 20 5.32 14.94 -7.40
CA LYS A 20 4.26 14.14 -8.02
C LYS A 20 4.60 13.61 -9.42
N ARG A 21 5.89 13.50 -9.73
CA ARG A 21 6.35 12.97 -11.02
C ARG A 21 6.61 11.48 -11.00
N ASP A 22 6.86 10.90 -9.83
CA ASP A 22 7.16 9.47 -9.73
C ASP A 22 6.25 8.80 -8.70
N LEU A 23 5.85 7.57 -8.99
CA LEU A 23 5.13 6.66 -8.13
C LEU A 23 6.10 5.68 -7.48
N VAL A 24 5.96 5.45 -6.18
CA VAL A 24 6.69 4.40 -5.46
C VAL A 24 5.95 3.07 -5.63
N LEU A 25 6.65 2.07 -6.16
CA LEU A 25 6.18 0.69 -6.23
C LEU A 25 7.15 -0.23 -5.51
N ILE A 26 6.64 -1.39 -5.11
CA ILE A 26 7.42 -2.48 -4.53
C ILE A 26 7.31 -3.72 -5.40
N ARG A 27 8.34 -4.55 -5.38
CA ARG A 27 8.28 -5.86 -6.02
C ARG A 27 7.70 -6.88 -5.04
N ARG A 28 6.63 -7.61 -5.39
CA ARG A 28 5.99 -8.57 -4.47
C ARG A 28 6.91 -9.76 -4.17
N LYS A 29 7.05 -10.10 -2.88
CA LYS A 29 7.86 -11.25 -2.42
C LYS A 29 7.12 -12.59 -2.46
N ASN A 30 5.80 -12.56 -2.33
CA ASN A 30 4.97 -13.74 -2.09
C ASN A 30 3.94 -13.92 -3.21
N PRO A 31 3.61 -15.17 -3.58
CA PRO A 31 2.45 -15.44 -4.43
C PRO A 31 1.14 -14.90 -3.82
N PRO A 32 0.12 -14.58 -4.63
CA PRO A 32 0.14 -14.49 -6.10
C PRO A 32 0.96 -13.28 -6.58
N PHE A 33 1.28 -13.25 -7.88
CA PHE A 33 2.00 -12.14 -8.53
C PHE A 33 3.41 -11.90 -7.98
N MET A 34 4.08 -12.96 -7.54
CA MET A 34 5.45 -12.87 -7.05
C MET A 34 6.35 -12.27 -8.14
N ARG A 35 7.17 -11.28 -7.77
CA ARG A 35 8.04 -10.47 -8.64
C ARG A 35 7.35 -9.39 -9.48
N ASP A 36 6.03 -9.30 -9.46
CA ASP A 36 5.32 -8.20 -10.11
C ASP A 36 5.43 -6.93 -9.26
N LEU A 37 5.29 -5.78 -9.92
CA LEU A 37 5.19 -4.49 -9.25
C LEU A 37 3.81 -4.32 -8.63
N ALA A 38 3.78 -3.79 -7.41
CA ALA A 38 2.57 -3.50 -6.67
C ALA A 38 2.70 -2.17 -5.91
N LEU A 39 1.55 -1.60 -5.56
CA LEU A 39 1.52 -0.53 -4.56
C LEU A 39 1.99 -1.10 -3.21
N PRO A 40 2.69 -0.29 -2.40
CA PRO A 40 2.91 -0.62 -1.00
C PRO A 40 1.58 -0.80 -0.29
N GLY A 41 1.42 -1.85 0.49
CA GLY A 41 0.13 -2.16 1.10
C GLY A 41 0.04 -3.54 1.71
N GLY A 42 -0.97 -3.71 2.56
CA GLY A 42 -1.14 -4.93 3.34
C GLY A 42 -2.49 -5.01 4.03
N PHE A 43 -2.60 -5.96 4.95
CA PHE A 43 -3.82 -6.21 5.70
C PHE A 43 -3.95 -5.22 6.87
N VAL A 44 -5.19 -4.90 7.21
CA VAL A 44 -5.51 -4.09 8.39
C VAL A 44 -5.53 -5.01 9.61
N ASP A 45 -4.73 -4.69 10.61
CA ASP A 45 -4.67 -5.42 11.87
C ASP A 45 -5.86 -5.08 12.77
N ILE A 46 -6.20 -6.02 13.65
CA ILE A 46 -7.23 -5.78 14.66
C ILE A 46 -6.73 -4.74 15.66
N GLY A 47 -7.48 -3.63 15.77
CA GLY A 47 -7.20 -2.57 16.73
C GLY A 47 -6.58 -1.30 16.13
N GLU A 48 -6.31 -1.28 14.83
CA GLU A 48 -5.92 -0.07 14.10
C GLU A 48 -7.01 0.38 13.11
N THR A 49 -6.93 1.65 12.73
CA THR A 49 -7.71 2.25 11.65
C THR A 49 -7.09 1.92 10.28
N VAL A 50 -7.86 2.08 9.20
CA VAL A 50 -7.35 1.90 7.84
C VAL A 50 -6.27 2.93 7.48
N GLU A 51 -6.34 4.13 8.06
CA GLU A 51 -5.33 5.16 7.92
C GLU A 51 -4.02 4.78 8.61
N GLU A 52 -4.10 4.26 9.84
CA GLU A 52 -2.93 3.76 10.59
C GLU A 52 -2.26 2.60 9.85
N ALA A 53 -3.04 1.63 9.36
CA ALA A 53 -2.56 0.52 8.56
C ALA A 53 -1.83 1.03 7.31
N CYS A 54 -2.40 2.00 6.59
CA CYS A 54 -1.78 2.55 5.38
C CYS A 54 -0.44 3.22 5.66
N ILE A 55 -0.33 3.97 6.77
CA ILE A 55 0.92 4.62 7.18
C ILE A 55 1.96 3.58 7.61
N ARG A 56 1.54 2.54 8.35
CA ARG A 56 2.39 1.44 8.80
C ARG A 56 2.96 0.65 7.62
N GLU A 57 2.11 0.15 6.73
CA GLU A 57 2.51 -0.64 5.56
C GLU A 57 3.44 0.15 4.63
N ALA A 58 3.13 1.43 4.37
CA ALA A 58 4.01 2.30 3.59
C ALA A 58 5.42 2.40 4.21
N PHE A 59 5.51 2.54 5.54
CA PHE A 59 6.79 2.61 6.22
C PHE A 59 7.53 1.26 6.24
N GLU A 60 6.84 0.16 6.49
CA GLU A 60 7.44 -1.18 6.55
C GLU A 60 8.05 -1.60 5.22
N GLU A 61 7.35 -1.35 4.12
CA GLU A 61 7.77 -1.81 2.79
C GLU A 61 8.70 -0.83 2.07
N THR A 62 8.55 0.49 2.32
CA THR A 62 9.32 1.51 1.57
C THR A 62 10.24 2.38 2.43
N ASN A 63 10.15 2.29 3.76
CA ASN A 63 10.85 3.16 4.71
C ASN A 63 10.51 4.65 4.54
N ILE A 64 9.32 4.97 4.00
CA ILE A 64 8.83 6.34 3.82
C ILE A 64 7.73 6.59 4.85
N ASN A 65 7.87 7.65 5.63
CA ASN A 65 6.79 8.14 6.47
C ASN A 65 5.86 8.99 5.60
N VAL A 66 4.59 8.61 5.52
CA VAL A 66 3.63 9.31 4.64
C VAL A 66 2.59 10.10 5.42
N ASN A 67 2.08 11.16 4.77
CA ASN A 67 0.80 11.78 5.11
C ASN A 67 -0.21 11.38 4.04
N ILE A 68 -1.37 10.87 4.48
CA ILE A 68 -2.52 10.63 3.62
C ILE A 68 -3.09 11.98 3.18
N ILE A 69 -3.36 12.11 1.88
CA ILE A 69 -3.95 13.30 1.25
C ILE A 69 -5.44 13.09 1.05
N ASN A 70 -5.83 11.95 0.49
CA ASN A 70 -7.22 11.59 0.23
C ASN A 70 -7.36 10.08 0.00
N VAL A 71 -8.60 9.59 0.11
CA VAL A 71 -9.00 8.31 -0.44
C VAL A 71 -9.07 8.43 -1.97
N ILE A 72 -8.48 7.49 -2.68
CA ILE A 72 -8.60 7.33 -4.13
C ILE A 72 -9.87 6.54 -4.45
N GLY A 73 -10.09 5.46 -3.71
CA GLY A 73 -11.28 4.64 -3.86
C GLY A 73 -11.28 3.43 -2.94
N VAL A 74 -12.44 2.75 -2.93
CA VAL A 74 -12.65 1.48 -2.26
C VAL A 74 -12.89 0.42 -3.33
N PHE A 75 -12.04 -0.60 -3.36
CA PHE A 75 -12.06 -1.66 -4.36
C PHE A 75 -12.53 -2.95 -3.71
N SER A 76 -13.78 -3.34 -3.99
CA SER A 76 -14.49 -4.40 -3.24
C SER A 76 -15.06 -5.52 -4.11
N ASP A 77 -14.69 -5.60 -5.39
CA ASP A 77 -15.11 -6.72 -6.26
C ASP A 77 -14.61 -8.05 -5.66
N PRO A 78 -15.50 -9.03 -5.37
CA PRO A 78 -15.11 -10.32 -4.82
C PRO A 78 -14.07 -11.10 -5.63
N LYS A 79 -13.89 -10.77 -6.92
CA LYS A 79 -12.96 -11.44 -7.84
C LYS A 79 -11.65 -10.68 -8.04
N ARG A 80 -11.44 -9.52 -7.39
CA ARG A 80 -10.23 -8.70 -7.58
C ARG A 80 -8.95 -9.37 -7.11
N ASP A 81 -9.05 -10.28 -6.16
CA ASP A 81 -7.91 -10.98 -5.56
C ASP A 81 -8.13 -12.50 -5.67
N PRO A 82 -7.21 -13.27 -6.26
CA PRO A 82 -7.37 -14.71 -6.41
C PRO A 82 -7.33 -15.47 -5.07
N ARG A 83 -6.95 -14.81 -3.96
CA ARG A 83 -6.96 -15.39 -2.61
C ARG A 83 -8.36 -15.38 -1.96
N GLY A 84 -9.33 -14.66 -2.53
CA GLY A 84 -10.69 -14.57 -2.02
C GLY A 84 -11.24 -13.13 -1.99
N HIS A 85 -12.41 -12.94 -1.36
CA HIS A 85 -13.04 -11.63 -1.25
C HIS A 85 -12.27 -10.71 -0.31
N THR A 86 -11.48 -9.81 -0.92
CA THR A 86 -10.69 -8.79 -0.23
C THR A 86 -11.16 -7.40 -0.66
N VAL A 87 -11.43 -6.53 0.30
CA VAL A 87 -11.72 -5.11 0.08
C VAL A 87 -10.45 -4.32 0.33
N SER A 88 -10.02 -3.50 -0.63
CA SER A 88 -8.87 -2.59 -0.45
C SER A 88 -9.28 -1.13 -0.48
N ILE A 89 -8.80 -0.33 0.47
CA ILE A 89 -8.88 1.13 0.41
C ILE A 89 -7.56 1.66 -0.12
N ALA A 90 -7.60 2.34 -1.26
CA ALA A 90 -6.42 3.00 -1.81
C ALA A 90 -6.34 4.45 -1.32
N PHE A 91 -5.21 4.83 -0.76
CA PHE A 91 -4.94 6.19 -0.29
C PHE A 91 -3.89 6.87 -1.17
N LEU A 92 -4.13 8.14 -1.50
CA LEU A 92 -3.09 8.99 -2.07
C LEU A 92 -2.24 9.54 -0.93
N CYS A 93 -0.93 9.37 -1.06
CA CYS A 93 0.04 9.68 -0.03
C CYS A 93 1.16 10.58 -0.57
N LYS A 94 1.73 11.39 0.33
CA LYS A 94 3.01 12.10 0.10
C LYS A 94 3.97 11.83 1.25
N PRO A 95 5.29 11.86 1.02
CA PRO A 95 6.27 11.83 2.10
C PRO A 95 6.03 12.96 3.11
N LYS A 96 6.22 12.68 4.40
CA LYS A 96 6.15 13.69 5.48
C LYS A 96 7.24 14.73 5.32
N THR A 97 8.42 14.32 4.87
CA THR A 97 9.55 15.23 4.65
C THR A 97 10.10 15.14 3.22
N LYS A 98 10.65 16.25 2.72
CA LYS A 98 11.33 16.31 1.41
C LYS A 98 12.66 15.52 1.37
N LYS A 99 13.16 15.08 2.53
CA LYS A 99 14.46 14.40 2.67
C LYS A 99 14.34 12.88 2.67
N GLU A 100 13.13 12.34 2.81
CA GLU A 100 12.88 10.91 2.69
C GLU A 100 13.08 10.49 1.24
N LYS A 101 14.33 10.11 0.93
CA LYS A 101 14.64 9.39 -0.29
C LYS A 101 14.17 7.95 -0.09
N PRO A 102 13.37 7.40 -1.01
CA PRO A 102 12.99 5.99 -0.98
C PRO A 102 14.23 5.12 -0.85
N LYS A 103 14.29 4.30 0.19
CA LYS A 103 15.37 3.32 0.41
C LYS A 103 14.71 2.04 0.88
N ALA A 104 14.82 0.99 0.07
CA ALA A 104 14.40 -0.35 0.48
C ALA A 104 15.15 -0.75 1.76
N LYS A 105 14.44 -1.38 2.71
CA LYS A 105 15.07 -2.02 3.86
C LYS A 105 15.82 -3.27 3.36
N ASP A 106 16.99 -3.56 3.93
CA ASP A 106 17.81 -4.74 3.64
C ASP A 106 16.95 -6.02 3.66
N ASP A 107 16.69 -6.62 2.49
CA ASP A 107 15.82 -7.78 2.22
C ASP A 107 14.38 -7.47 1.76
N ALA A 108 13.95 -6.21 1.68
CA ALA A 108 12.73 -5.81 0.96
C ALA A 108 12.97 -5.82 -0.55
N ALA A 109 12.12 -6.54 -1.26
CA ALA A 109 12.17 -6.67 -2.70
C ALA A 109 12.15 -5.28 -3.37
N GLU A 110 13.00 -5.13 -4.38
CA GLU A 110 13.38 -3.89 -5.06
C GLU A 110 12.25 -2.84 -5.07
N LEU A 111 12.44 -1.76 -4.30
CA LEU A 111 11.65 -0.55 -4.43
C LEU A 111 11.94 0.09 -5.79
N GLU A 112 10.91 0.40 -6.55
CA GLU A 112 11.03 0.98 -7.89
C GLU A 112 10.29 2.33 -7.96
N LEU A 113 10.93 3.33 -8.56
CA LEU A 113 10.33 4.62 -8.87
C LEU A 113 9.90 4.64 -10.33
N VAL A 114 8.58 4.66 -10.55
CA VAL A 114 8.01 4.68 -11.89
C VAL A 114 7.55 6.10 -12.24
N PRO A 115 8.08 6.70 -13.31
CA PRO A 115 7.63 8.02 -13.76
C PRO A 115 6.16 8.02 -14.18
N LEU A 116 5.45 9.05 -13.78
CA LEU A 116 4.13 9.44 -14.27
C LEU A 116 4.35 10.45 -15.40
N THR A 117 4.39 9.94 -16.63
CA THR A 117 4.51 10.75 -17.86
C THR A 117 3.29 11.62 -18.11
#